data_AF-A0A4P9XFP1-F1
#
_entry.id   AF-A0A4P9XFP1-F1
#
_cell.length_a   1.000
_cell.length_b   1.000
_cell.length_c   1.000
_cell.angle_alpha   90.00
_cell.angle_beta   90.00
_cell.angle_gamma   90.00
#
_symmetry.space_group_name_H-M   'P 1'
#
loop_
_entity.id
_entity.type
_entity.pdbx_description
1 polymer ?
#
loop_
_entity_poly.entity_id
_entity_poly.type
_entity_poly.pdbx_seq_one_letter_code
_entity_poly.pdbx_strand_id
1 'polypeptide(L)'
;MALSEHQPHYADVFSTTPPLSADGSDFTSGTGVTDMSVTTVGAAIEVAAKALAGANMATIGRRRHQRSESQVMVSAQALNELRAKFDHIAAVPRPEVPLDTQMAKFKAGQEEVQLWLGATTVALSSIESGELGSAEDLEGTAALEVSVKRFTVQLESLTELGATIKRRFRLERADDEAAEAIERDCAELDAGWRDLRDRVDVARRLAIEAYERDQETDALVRALDVDVTRTLGNCSASSSTLEALEMRLVELEKRIEEMPPADERIREKLCARVRSVRSTLKGARAAASRRYETFAAVAGQLDGLLTTLRGVATRCLWSLRTCEEHYK
;
A
#
# COMPACT_ATOMS: atom_id res chain seq x y z
N MET A 1 -43.68 12.05 10.69
CA MET A 1 -42.84 13.22 10.38
C MET A 1 -41.41 12.71 10.23
N ALA A 2 -40.97 12.58 8.98
CA ALA A 2 -39.68 12.03 8.59
C ALA A 2 -38.88 13.12 7.85
N LEU A 3 -37.58 13.20 8.12
CA LEU A 3 -36.56 13.93 7.36
C LEU A 3 -35.36 12.98 7.31
N SER A 4 -35.14 12.24 6.22
CA SER A 4 -34.61 12.64 4.90
C SER A 4 -33.09 12.58 4.87
N GLU A 5 -32.62 11.51 4.23
CA GLU A 5 -31.25 11.22 3.81
C GLU A 5 -30.78 12.22 2.75
N HIS A 6 -29.49 12.55 2.76
CA HIS A 6 -28.80 13.25 1.68
C HIS A 6 -27.86 12.26 0.96
N GLN A 7 -28.28 11.79 -0.21
CA GLN A 7 -27.41 11.35 -1.31
C GLN A 7 -27.26 12.52 -2.30
N PRO A 8 -26.08 12.76 -2.88
CA PRO A 8 -25.98 13.57 -4.09
C PRO A 8 -26.08 12.70 -5.34
N HIS A 9 -27.09 13.02 -6.14
CA HIS A 9 -27.20 12.68 -7.56
C HIS A 9 -26.07 13.35 -8.36
N TYR A 10 -25.43 12.59 -9.25
CA TYR A 10 -24.83 13.14 -10.47
C TYR A 10 -25.22 12.23 -11.63
N ALA A 11 -26.22 12.69 -12.39
CA ALA A 11 -26.55 12.19 -13.71
C ALA A 11 -26.31 13.31 -14.73
N ASP A 12 -25.95 12.88 -15.93
CA ASP A 12 -26.07 13.57 -17.23
C ASP A 12 -25.24 14.82 -17.49
N VAL A 13 -24.11 14.64 -18.20
CA VAL A 13 -23.76 15.57 -19.29
C VAL A 13 -23.02 14.84 -20.43
N PHE A 14 -23.54 15.04 -21.66
CA PHE A 14 -22.98 14.75 -22.99
C PHE A 14 -23.21 13.37 -23.64
N SER A 15 -24.48 13.13 -23.98
CA SER A 15 -24.88 12.58 -25.28
C SER A 15 -25.12 13.72 -26.27
N THR A 16 -24.29 13.83 -27.31
CA THR A 16 -24.60 14.49 -28.59
C THR A 16 -23.59 14.05 -29.65
N THR A 17 -23.90 13.01 -30.41
CA THR A 17 -23.31 12.76 -31.74
C THR A 17 -24.28 13.28 -32.80
N PRO A 18 -23.84 14.08 -33.79
CA PRO A 18 -24.59 14.26 -35.02
C PRO A 18 -24.22 13.17 -36.04
N PRO A 19 -25.15 12.72 -36.92
CA PRO A 19 -24.85 11.78 -37.99
C PRO A 19 -24.57 12.49 -39.33
N LEU A 20 -24.14 11.68 -40.32
CA LEU A 20 -23.93 11.95 -41.77
C LEU A 20 -22.50 12.37 -42.14
N SER A 21 -21.85 11.90 -43.21
CA SER A 21 -22.35 11.20 -44.42
C SER A 21 -21.23 10.35 -45.02
N ALA A 22 -21.62 9.28 -45.70
CA ALA A 22 -20.80 8.62 -46.70
C ALA A 22 -20.65 9.55 -47.91
N ASP A 23 -19.44 9.66 -48.44
CA ASP A 23 -19.16 9.79 -49.87
C ASP A 23 -17.69 9.44 -50.12
N GLY A 24 -17.46 8.57 -51.11
CA GLY A 24 -16.15 8.07 -51.48
C GLY A 24 -15.43 8.99 -52.46
N SER A 25 -14.10 8.87 -52.48
CA SER A 25 -13.29 8.96 -53.69
C SER A 25 -11.84 8.57 -53.39
N ASP A 26 -11.38 7.53 -54.08
CA ASP A 26 -10.06 7.35 -54.67
C ASP A 26 -8.84 8.01 -53.99
N PHE A 27 -7.98 7.17 -53.39
CA PHE A 27 -6.55 7.42 -53.39
C PHE A 27 -5.77 6.13 -53.65
N THR A 28 -5.28 6.01 -54.89
CA THR A 28 -4.44 4.93 -55.39
C THR A 28 -3.00 5.02 -54.87
N SER A 29 -2.47 3.87 -54.45
CA SER A 29 -1.08 3.42 -54.57
C SER A 29 0.07 4.39 -54.29
N GLY A 30 0.73 4.17 -53.15
CA GLY A 30 2.10 4.62 -52.87
C GLY A 30 2.83 3.54 -52.08
N THR A 31 3.56 2.69 -52.80
CA THR A 31 4.46 1.65 -52.28
C THR A 31 5.55 2.21 -51.37
N GLY A 32 5.82 1.51 -50.26
CA GLY A 32 7.16 1.48 -49.66
C GLY A 32 7.24 1.92 -48.20
N VAL A 33 6.87 1.03 -47.27
CA VAL A 33 7.62 0.86 -46.02
C VAL A 33 7.71 -0.63 -45.74
N THR A 34 8.95 -1.08 -45.68
CA THR A 34 9.44 -2.44 -45.47
C THR A 34 8.96 -3.07 -44.17
N ASP A 35 8.71 -4.38 -44.24
CA ASP A 35 8.84 -5.37 -43.17
C ASP A 35 9.72 -4.88 -41.99
N MET A 36 9.08 -4.53 -40.87
CA MET A 36 9.69 -4.67 -39.56
C MET A 36 9.12 -5.94 -38.96
N SER A 37 9.90 -7.02 -39.05
CA SER A 37 9.55 -8.31 -38.48
C SER A 37 9.37 -8.22 -36.96
N VAL A 38 8.42 -9.00 -36.47
CA VAL A 38 7.97 -9.19 -35.06
C VAL A 38 9.14 -9.45 -34.09
N THR A 39 10.29 -9.90 -34.58
CA THR A 39 11.54 -10.07 -33.80
C THR A 39 12.13 -8.76 -33.29
N THR A 40 11.87 -7.63 -33.95
CA THR A 40 12.48 -6.33 -33.60
C THR A 40 11.79 -5.67 -32.39
N VAL A 41 10.49 -5.91 -32.19
CA VAL A 41 9.73 -5.37 -31.05
C VAL A 41 9.98 -6.19 -29.79
N GLY A 42 10.05 -7.53 -29.90
CA GLY A 42 10.45 -8.41 -28.81
C GLY A 42 11.88 -8.13 -28.32
N ALA A 43 12.82 -7.90 -29.25
CA ALA A 43 14.18 -7.52 -28.91
C ALA A 43 14.27 -6.11 -28.28
N ALA A 44 13.44 -5.15 -28.72
CA ALA A 44 13.41 -3.82 -28.11
C ALA A 44 12.87 -3.85 -26.67
N ILE A 45 11.88 -4.69 -26.38
CA ILE A 45 11.32 -4.88 -25.03
C ILE A 45 12.32 -5.62 -24.14
N GLU A 46 13.00 -6.64 -24.65
CA GLU A 46 14.03 -7.37 -23.89
C GLU A 46 15.28 -6.51 -23.61
N VAL A 47 15.68 -5.67 -24.56
CA VAL A 47 16.78 -4.70 -24.38
C VAL A 47 16.38 -3.58 -23.43
N ALA A 48 15.13 -3.10 -23.45
CA ALA A 48 14.64 -2.13 -22.47
C ALA A 48 14.56 -2.73 -21.05
N ALA A 49 14.10 -3.98 -20.93
CA ALA A 49 14.05 -4.71 -19.66
C ALA A 49 15.45 -5.01 -19.10
N LYS A 50 16.41 -5.43 -19.94
CA LYS A 50 17.81 -5.65 -19.56
C LYS A 50 18.57 -4.35 -19.27
N ALA A 51 18.30 -3.27 -20.00
CA ALA A 51 18.89 -1.96 -19.74
C ALA A 51 18.40 -1.38 -18.40
N LEU A 52 17.12 -1.57 -18.03
CA LEU A 52 16.60 -1.20 -16.71
C LEU A 52 17.15 -2.09 -15.58
N ALA A 53 17.25 -3.41 -15.81
CA ALA A 53 17.81 -4.34 -14.83
C ALA A 53 19.31 -4.08 -14.57
N GLY A 54 20.06 -3.70 -15.60
CA GLY A 54 21.48 -3.33 -15.50
C GLY A 54 21.73 -1.95 -14.89
N ALA A 55 20.84 -0.97 -15.14
CA ALA A 55 20.98 0.39 -14.58
C ALA A 55 20.64 0.45 -13.08
N ASN A 56 19.76 -0.42 -12.58
CA ASN A 56 19.32 -0.42 -11.18
C ASN A 56 20.29 -1.09 -10.19
N MET A 57 21.30 -1.84 -10.66
CA MET A 57 22.33 -2.45 -9.81
C MET A 57 23.41 -1.44 -9.35
N ALA A 58 23.55 -0.27 -10.00
CA ALA A 58 24.67 0.64 -9.75
C ALA A 58 24.35 1.83 -8.82
N THR A 59 23.11 2.00 -8.38
CA THR A 59 22.70 3.17 -7.56
C THR A 59 21.78 2.82 -6.39
N ILE A 60 21.97 1.64 -5.80
CA ILE A 60 21.36 1.22 -4.52
C ILE A 60 22.08 1.96 -3.38
N GLY A 61 21.85 3.26 -3.28
CA GLY A 61 22.50 4.11 -2.30
C GLY A 61 22.04 5.54 -2.46
N ARG A 62 21.01 5.92 -1.71
CA ARG A 62 20.54 7.31 -1.53
C ARG A 62 19.78 7.93 -2.70
N ARG A 63 18.63 7.36 -3.08
CA ARG A 63 17.48 8.17 -3.55
C ARG A 63 16.17 7.62 -2.99
N ARG A 64 16.03 7.66 -1.65
CA ARG A 64 14.73 7.74 -0.97
C ARG A 64 14.16 9.13 -1.28
N HIS A 65 13.57 9.31 -2.46
CA HIS A 65 12.72 10.45 -2.76
C HIS A 65 11.32 9.94 -3.05
N GLN A 66 10.36 10.60 -2.41
CA GLN A 66 8.93 10.56 -2.71
C GLN A 66 8.67 10.09 -4.13
N ARG A 67 7.97 8.97 -4.29
CA ARG A 67 7.14 8.79 -5.48
C ARG A 67 6.29 10.05 -5.53
N SER A 68 6.51 10.92 -6.51
CA SER A 68 5.55 11.98 -6.74
C SER A 68 4.25 11.27 -7.11
N GLU A 69 3.12 11.70 -6.54
CA GLU A 69 1.77 11.19 -6.85
C GLU A 69 1.57 10.99 -8.37
N SER A 70 2.24 11.80 -9.18
CA SER A 70 2.29 11.71 -10.62
C SER A 70 2.78 10.36 -11.18
N GLN A 71 3.66 9.61 -10.53
CA GLN A 71 4.21 8.37 -11.10
C GLN A 71 3.31 7.15 -10.89
N VAL A 72 2.54 7.12 -9.79
CA VAL A 72 1.49 6.11 -9.53
C VAL A 72 0.20 6.47 -10.27
N MET A 73 -0.15 7.76 -10.36
CA MET A 73 -1.31 8.21 -11.14
C MET A 73 -1.13 7.99 -12.65
N VAL A 74 0.10 8.08 -13.18
CA VAL A 74 0.39 7.79 -14.59
C VAL A 74 0.14 6.32 -14.94
N SER A 75 0.22 5.37 -14.01
CA SER A 75 -0.12 3.97 -14.32
C SER A 75 -1.63 3.75 -14.34
N ALA A 76 -2.39 4.23 -13.35
CA ALA A 76 -3.84 4.05 -13.29
C ALA A 76 -4.59 4.85 -14.38
N GLN A 77 -4.14 6.07 -14.69
CA GLN A 77 -4.73 6.90 -15.75
C GLN A 77 -4.36 6.38 -17.14
N ALA A 78 -3.12 5.94 -17.38
CA ALA A 78 -2.76 5.28 -18.64
C ALA A 78 -3.51 3.95 -18.82
N LEU A 79 -3.70 3.16 -17.76
CA LEU A 79 -4.53 1.96 -17.80
C LEU A 79 -6.01 2.31 -18.04
N ASN A 80 -6.54 3.41 -17.51
CA ASN A 80 -7.91 3.87 -17.79
C ASN A 80 -8.08 4.47 -19.19
N GLU A 81 -7.06 5.13 -19.75
CA GLU A 81 -7.06 5.64 -21.13
C GLU A 81 -6.89 4.52 -22.16
N LEU A 82 -6.10 3.48 -21.83
CA LEU A 82 -6.09 2.23 -22.58
C LEU A 82 -7.47 1.55 -22.47
N ARG A 83 -8.03 1.44 -21.26
CA ARG A 83 -9.36 0.83 -20.99
C ARG A 83 -10.49 1.41 -21.84
N ALA A 84 -10.46 2.70 -22.19
CA ALA A 84 -11.49 3.35 -23.02
C ALA A 84 -11.36 3.05 -24.53
N LYS A 85 -10.19 2.62 -25.00
CA LYS A 85 -9.92 2.33 -26.41
C LYS A 85 -10.27 0.89 -26.83
N PHE A 86 -10.64 0.02 -25.90
CA PHE A 86 -10.56 -1.44 -26.10
C PHE A 86 -11.87 -2.23 -25.91
N ASP A 87 -13.04 -1.61 -26.04
CA ASP A 87 -14.33 -2.34 -26.10
C ASP A 87 -14.59 -3.06 -27.44
N HIS A 88 -13.57 -3.23 -28.30
CA HIS A 88 -13.75 -3.71 -29.68
C HIS A 88 -13.52 -5.22 -29.91
N ILE A 89 -13.02 -5.96 -28.92
CA ILE A 89 -12.76 -7.42 -29.06
C ILE A 89 -13.98 -8.29 -28.72
N ALA A 90 -15.00 -7.75 -28.05
CA ALA A 90 -16.06 -8.55 -27.40
C ALA A 90 -17.07 -9.27 -28.33
N ALA A 91 -16.84 -9.35 -29.64
CA ALA A 91 -17.73 -10.07 -30.56
C ALA A 91 -17.00 -11.21 -31.26
N VAL A 92 -17.23 -12.45 -30.78
CA VAL A 92 -16.89 -13.67 -31.51
C VAL A 92 -17.52 -13.58 -32.92
N PRO A 93 -16.71 -13.52 -34.00
CA PRO A 93 -17.25 -13.35 -35.33
C PRO A 93 -18.08 -14.57 -35.73
N ARG A 94 -19.26 -14.32 -36.33
CA ARG A 94 -20.12 -15.37 -36.90
C ARG A 94 -19.34 -16.20 -37.92
N PRO A 95 -19.64 -17.51 -38.07
CA PRO A 95 -18.95 -18.42 -38.99
C PRO A 95 -19.02 -18.01 -40.47
N GLU A 96 -19.86 -17.03 -40.82
CA GLU A 96 -20.03 -16.47 -42.16
C GLU A 96 -18.89 -15.51 -42.58
N VAL A 97 -17.98 -15.16 -41.66
CA VAL A 97 -16.87 -14.24 -41.93
C VAL A 97 -15.72 -14.98 -42.64
N PRO A 98 -15.09 -14.40 -43.69
CA PRO A 98 -13.94 -15.02 -44.35
C PRO A 98 -12.79 -15.35 -43.38
N LEU A 99 -12.09 -16.47 -43.61
CA LEU A 99 -11.00 -16.93 -42.75
C LEU A 99 -9.89 -15.87 -42.60
N ASP A 100 -9.56 -15.16 -43.68
CA ASP A 100 -8.54 -14.10 -43.65
C ASP A 100 -8.96 -12.91 -42.77
N THR A 101 -10.25 -12.58 -42.76
CA THR A 101 -10.80 -11.54 -41.86
C THR A 101 -10.79 -11.99 -40.40
N GLN A 102 -11.06 -13.27 -40.12
CA GLN A 102 -10.95 -13.83 -38.78
C GLN A 102 -9.49 -13.84 -38.30
N MET A 103 -8.54 -14.20 -39.18
CA MET A 103 -7.11 -14.16 -38.89
C MET A 103 -6.60 -12.75 -38.62
N ALA A 104 -7.04 -11.76 -39.40
CA ALA A 104 -6.71 -10.36 -39.15
C ALA A 104 -7.21 -9.88 -37.78
N LYS A 105 -8.43 -10.26 -37.40
CA LYS A 105 -8.97 -9.99 -36.07
C LYS A 105 -8.19 -10.68 -34.95
N PHE A 106 -7.80 -11.93 -35.16
CA PHE A 106 -6.99 -12.67 -34.19
C PHE A 106 -5.63 -12.01 -33.97
N LYS A 107 -4.91 -11.64 -35.03
CA LYS A 107 -3.62 -10.94 -34.92
C LYS A 107 -3.73 -9.59 -34.23
N ALA A 108 -4.74 -8.78 -34.59
CA ALA A 108 -4.98 -7.50 -33.93
C ALA A 108 -5.29 -7.69 -32.43
N GLY A 109 -6.11 -8.69 -32.10
CA GLY A 109 -6.40 -9.03 -30.70
C GLY A 109 -5.20 -9.55 -29.93
N GLN A 110 -4.32 -10.33 -30.58
CA GLN A 110 -3.08 -10.82 -29.99
C GLN A 110 -2.11 -9.68 -29.68
N GLU A 111 -1.90 -8.76 -30.62
CA GLU A 111 -1.06 -7.57 -30.40
C GLU A 111 -1.59 -6.71 -29.24
N GLU A 112 -2.91 -6.55 -29.17
CA GLU A 112 -3.57 -5.83 -28.08
C GLU A 112 -3.36 -6.51 -26.72
N VAL A 113 -3.60 -7.82 -26.62
CA VAL A 113 -3.40 -8.57 -25.37
C VAL A 113 -1.93 -8.55 -24.94
N GLN A 114 -0.99 -8.65 -25.88
CA GLN A 114 0.45 -8.55 -25.58
C GLN A 114 0.84 -7.17 -25.05
N LEU A 115 0.28 -6.09 -25.62
CA LEU A 115 0.49 -4.74 -25.11
C LEU A 115 0.00 -4.61 -23.66
N TRP A 116 -1.19 -5.16 -23.37
CA TRP A 116 -1.75 -5.17 -22.02
C TRP A 116 -0.95 -6.00 -21.03
N LEU A 117 -0.53 -7.20 -21.42
CA LEU A 117 0.37 -8.05 -20.64
C LEU A 117 1.64 -7.29 -20.27
N GLY A 118 2.28 -6.64 -21.24
CA GLY A 118 3.48 -5.84 -21.03
C GLY A 118 3.24 -4.65 -20.08
N ALA A 119 2.21 -3.84 -20.35
CA ALA A 119 1.88 -2.67 -19.53
C ALA A 119 1.55 -3.05 -18.08
N THR A 120 0.76 -4.10 -17.90
CA THR A 120 0.35 -4.58 -16.57
C THR A 120 1.52 -5.19 -15.81
N THR A 121 2.41 -5.92 -16.50
CA THR A 121 3.64 -6.46 -15.90
C THR A 121 4.58 -5.34 -15.43
N VAL A 122 4.73 -4.27 -16.21
CA VAL A 122 5.53 -3.11 -15.84
C VAL A 122 4.90 -2.37 -14.65
N ALA A 123 3.58 -2.16 -14.67
CA ALA A 123 2.86 -1.55 -13.57
C ALA A 123 3.01 -2.37 -12.26
N LEU A 124 2.85 -3.69 -12.35
CA LEU A 124 3.04 -4.60 -11.23
C LEU A 124 4.48 -4.57 -10.71
N SER A 125 5.47 -4.64 -11.60
CA SER A 125 6.89 -4.56 -11.21
C SER A 125 7.24 -3.21 -10.57
N SER A 126 6.60 -2.13 -10.99
CA SER A 126 6.74 -0.82 -10.36
C SER A 126 6.17 -0.82 -8.93
N ILE A 127 5.08 -1.54 -8.68
CA ILE A 127 4.50 -1.70 -7.35
C ILE A 127 5.39 -2.60 -6.49
N GLU A 128 5.79 -3.77 -7.00
CA GLU A 128 6.65 -4.76 -6.33
C GLU A 128 8.06 -4.24 -6.01
N SER A 129 8.61 -3.33 -6.82
CA SER A 129 9.90 -2.68 -6.54
C SER A 129 9.83 -1.66 -5.41
N GLY A 130 8.62 -1.23 -5.03
CA GLY A 130 8.39 -0.53 -3.77
C GLY A 130 8.19 -1.52 -2.63
N GLU A 131 8.55 -1.10 -1.42
CA GLU A 131 8.10 -1.80 -0.22
C GLU A 131 6.56 -1.77 -0.17
N LEU A 132 5.92 -2.91 -0.45
CA LEU A 132 4.47 -3.06 -0.37
C LEU A 132 4.00 -2.69 1.05
N GLY A 133 3.01 -1.80 1.16
CA GLY A 133 2.41 -1.46 2.46
C GLY A 133 1.86 -0.04 2.56
N SER A 134 1.93 0.79 1.51
CA SER A 134 1.18 2.04 1.48
C SER A 134 -0.27 1.83 1.03
N ALA A 135 -1.15 2.77 1.39
CA ALA A 135 -2.53 2.79 0.88
C ALA A 135 -2.56 2.90 -0.66
N GLU A 136 -1.59 3.62 -1.25
CA GLU A 136 -1.45 3.76 -2.70
C GLU A 136 -1.11 2.42 -3.38
N ASP A 137 -0.28 1.58 -2.75
CA ASP A 137 0.04 0.25 -3.29
C ASP A 137 -1.17 -0.69 -3.20
N LEU A 138 -1.99 -0.57 -2.14
CA LEU A 138 -3.22 -1.32 -1.99
C LEU A 138 -4.26 -0.92 -3.05
N GLU A 139 -4.43 0.38 -3.31
CA GLU A 139 -5.28 0.89 -4.39
C GLU A 139 -4.75 0.47 -5.77
N GLY A 140 -3.44 0.56 -5.98
CA GLY A 140 -2.78 0.13 -7.21
C GLY A 140 -2.99 -1.36 -7.51
N THR A 141 -2.75 -2.24 -6.53
CA THR A 141 -2.99 -3.69 -6.68
C THR A 141 -4.47 -4.02 -6.88
N ALA A 142 -5.39 -3.31 -6.23
CA ALA A 142 -6.83 -3.47 -6.46
C ALA A 142 -7.24 -3.06 -7.89
N ALA A 143 -6.69 -1.95 -8.41
CA ALA A 143 -6.93 -1.52 -9.79
C ALA A 143 -6.39 -2.52 -10.82
N LEU A 144 -5.21 -3.11 -10.54
CA LEU A 144 -4.65 -4.18 -11.37
C LEU A 144 -5.53 -5.42 -11.37
N GLU A 145 -6.05 -5.86 -10.23
CA GLU A 145 -6.93 -7.03 -10.19
C GLU A 145 -8.22 -6.82 -11.00
N VAL A 146 -8.85 -5.66 -10.88
CA VAL A 146 -10.03 -5.32 -11.68
C VAL A 146 -9.70 -5.37 -13.18
N SER A 147 -8.53 -4.86 -13.55
CA SER A 147 -8.04 -4.89 -14.93
C SER A 147 -7.85 -6.34 -15.39
N VAL A 148 -7.14 -7.17 -14.63
CA VAL A 148 -6.93 -8.60 -14.93
C VAL A 148 -8.25 -9.36 -15.05
N LYS A 149 -9.25 -9.10 -14.20
CA LYS A 149 -10.56 -9.76 -14.34
C LYS A 149 -11.25 -9.42 -15.66
N ARG A 150 -11.19 -8.16 -16.09
CA ARG A 150 -11.82 -7.72 -17.35
C ARG A 150 -11.11 -8.28 -18.58
N PHE A 151 -9.77 -8.24 -18.60
CA PHE A 151 -8.97 -8.75 -19.72
C PHE A 151 -9.01 -10.28 -19.84
N THR A 152 -9.29 -10.99 -18.75
CA THR A 152 -9.54 -12.43 -18.79
C THR A 152 -10.65 -12.79 -19.79
N VAL A 153 -11.74 -12.03 -19.82
CA VAL A 153 -12.86 -12.26 -20.74
C VAL A 153 -12.43 -12.03 -22.20
N GLN A 154 -11.57 -11.05 -22.45
CA GLN A 154 -11.06 -10.76 -23.79
C GLN A 154 -10.09 -11.84 -24.27
N LEU A 155 -9.23 -12.35 -23.37
CA LEU A 155 -8.35 -13.47 -23.65
C LEU A 155 -9.15 -14.73 -23.97
N GLU A 156 -10.17 -15.06 -23.17
CA GLU A 156 -11.07 -16.20 -23.42
C GLU A 156 -11.75 -16.09 -24.80
N SER A 157 -12.24 -14.89 -25.16
CA SER A 157 -12.82 -14.66 -26.49
C SER A 157 -11.78 -14.81 -27.62
N LEU A 158 -10.52 -14.43 -27.39
CA LEU A 158 -9.44 -14.53 -28.37
C LEU A 158 -8.98 -15.99 -28.57
N THR A 159 -8.90 -16.76 -27.48
CA THR A 159 -8.54 -18.19 -27.55
C THR A 159 -9.66 -19.02 -28.18
N GLU A 160 -10.94 -18.67 -27.95
CA GLU A 160 -12.08 -19.24 -28.68
C GLU A 160 -12.03 -18.94 -30.19
N LEU A 161 -11.67 -17.70 -30.55
CA LEU A 161 -11.45 -17.31 -31.94
C LEU A 161 -10.28 -18.10 -32.55
N GLY A 162 -9.17 -18.24 -31.85
CA GLY A 162 -8.01 -19.05 -32.25
C GLY A 162 -8.38 -20.51 -32.49
N ALA A 163 -9.17 -21.12 -31.59
CA ALA A 163 -9.68 -22.49 -31.75
C ALA A 163 -10.58 -22.65 -32.98
N THR A 164 -11.40 -21.63 -33.27
CA THR A 164 -12.26 -21.59 -34.45
C THR A 164 -11.44 -21.50 -35.74
N ILE A 165 -10.46 -20.59 -35.78
CA ILE A 165 -9.57 -20.39 -36.93
C ILE A 165 -8.74 -21.66 -37.17
N LYS A 166 -8.16 -22.26 -36.13
CA LYS A 166 -7.43 -23.53 -36.19
C LYS A 166 -8.28 -24.63 -36.85
N ARG A 167 -9.54 -24.79 -36.40
CA ARG A 167 -10.46 -25.78 -36.97
C ARG A 167 -10.69 -25.54 -38.46
N ARG A 168 -10.84 -24.27 -38.87
CA ARG A 168 -11.05 -23.90 -40.27
C ARG A 168 -9.81 -24.07 -41.14
N PHE A 169 -8.60 -23.77 -40.64
CA PHE A 169 -7.36 -24.05 -41.38
C PHE A 169 -7.19 -25.54 -41.69
N ARG A 170 -7.48 -26.40 -40.72
CA ARG A 170 -7.45 -27.86 -40.92
C ARG A 170 -8.48 -28.36 -41.93
N LEU A 171 -9.69 -27.79 -41.91
CA LEU A 171 -10.81 -28.25 -42.75
C LEU A 171 -10.83 -27.64 -44.16
N GLU A 172 -10.53 -26.35 -44.28
CA GLU A 172 -10.69 -25.58 -45.54
C GLU A 172 -9.38 -25.46 -46.33
N ARG A 173 -8.23 -25.42 -45.64
CA ARG A 173 -6.92 -25.19 -46.28
C ARG A 173 -5.95 -26.36 -46.16
N ALA A 174 -6.24 -27.35 -45.32
CA ALA A 174 -5.34 -28.48 -45.01
C ALA A 174 -3.91 -28.03 -44.65
N ASP A 175 -3.81 -26.86 -44.01
CA ASP A 175 -2.55 -26.23 -43.61
C ASP A 175 -2.38 -26.41 -42.10
N ASP A 176 -1.74 -27.53 -41.74
CA ASP A 176 -1.51 -27.93 -40.36
C ASP A 176 -0.46 -27.06 -39.66
N GLU A 177 0.53 -26.52 -40.38
CA GLU A 177 1.56 -25.64 -39.82
C GLU A 177 0.95 -24.33 -39.31
N ALA A 178 0.08 -23.70 -40.09
CA ALA A 178 -0.62 -22.49 -39.65
C ALA A 178 -1.58 -22.77 -38.47
N ALA A 179 -2.22 -23.94 -38.47
CA ALA A 179 -3.11 -24.35 -37.37
C ALA A 179 -2.34 -24.59 -36.06
N GLU A 180 -1.14 -25.18 -36.12
CA GLU A 180 -0.25 -25.36 -34.96
C GLU A 180 0.35 -24.04 -34.49
N ALA A 181 0.64 -23.10 -35.40
CA ALA A 181 1.10 -21.77 -35.03
C ALA A 181 0.07 -21.01 -34.17
N ILE A 182 -1.20 -21.03 -34.57
CA ILE A 182 -2.28 -20.39 -33.79
C ILE A 182 -2.44 -21.04 -32.41
N GLU A 183 -2.33 -22.37 -32.34
CA GLU A 183 -2.40 -23.09 -31.06
C GLU A 183 -1.26 -22.71 -30.12
N ARG A 184 -0.04 -22.58 -30.65
CA ARG A 184 1.12 -22.13 -29.89
C ARG A 184 0.93 -20.71 -29.37
N ASP A 185 0.50 -19.79 -30.23
CA ASP A 185 0.26 -18.39 -29.86
C ASP A 185 -0.80 -18.26 -28.77
N CYS A 186 -1.90 -19.01 -28.85
CA CYS A 186 -2.92 -19.04 -27.80
C CYS A 186 -2.35 -19.60 -26.49
N ALA A 187 -1.56 -20.66 -26.55
CA ALA A 187 -0.95 -21.28 -25.37
C ALA A 187 0.06 -20.35 -24.67
N GLU A 188 0.84 -19.59 -25.44
CA GLU A 188 1.78 -18.59 -24.93
C GLU A 188 1.05 -17.43 -24.23
N LEU A 189 -0.02 -16.90 -24.84
CA LEU A 189 -0.86 -15.87 -24.22
C LEU A 189 -1.50 -16.37 -22.92
N ASP A 190 -2.06 -17.59 -22.93
CA ASP A 190 -2.67 -18.19 -21.74
C ASP A 190 -1.67 -18.43 -20.61
N ALA A 191 -0.44 -18.84 -20.94
CA ALA A 191 0.61 -19.03 -19.96
C ALA A 191 1.06 -17.70 -19.34
N GLY A 192 1.33 -16.68 -20.17
CA GLY A 192 1.71 -15.35 -19.70
C GLY A 192 0.61 -14.68 -18.88
N TRP A 193 -0.66 -14.89 -19.26
CA TRP A 193 -1.79 -14.35 -18.52
C TRP A 193 -1.98 -14.99 -17.14
N ARG A 194 -1.81 -16.31 -17.05
CA ARG A 194 -1.88 -17.04 -15.77
C ARG A 194 -0.78 -16.58 -14.82
N ASP A 195 0.46 -16.46 -15.30
CA ASP A 195 1.57 -15.96 -14.50
C ASP A 195 1.30 -14.54 -13.97
N LEU A 196 0.84 -13.64 -14.84
CA LEU A 196 0.50 -12.28 -14.44
C LEU A 196 -0.61 -12.24 -13.39
N ARG A 197 -1.67 -13.04 -13.57
CA ARG A 197 -2.78 -13.12 -12.61
C ARG A 197 -2.29 -13.61 -11.25
N ASP A 198 -1.52 -14.70 -11.23
CA ASP A 198 -0.99 -15.26 -9.99
C ASP A 198 -0.08 -14.25 -9.27
N ARG A 199 0.74 -13.51 -10.00
CA ARG A 199 1.58 -12.45 -9.43
C ARG A 199 0.75 -11.28 -8.88
N VAL A 200 -0.27 -10.82 -9.59
CA VAL A 200 -1.18 -9.76 -9.09
C VAL A 200 -1.88 -10.22 -7.81
N ASP A 201 -2.36 -11.47 -7.76
CA ASP A 201 -3.04 -12.04 -6.59
C ASP A 201 -2.09 -12.19 -5.39
N VAL A 202 -0.82 -12.58 -5.62
CA VAL A 202 0.21 -12.60 -4.58
C VAL A 202 0.53 -11.19 -4.10
N ALA A 203 0.78 -10.25 -5.01
CA ALA A 203 1.10 -8.87 -4.67
C ALA A 203 -0.02 -8.19 -3.88
N ARG A 204 -1.28 -8.43 -4.26
CA ARG A 204 -2.45 -7.90 -3.52
C ARG A 204 -2.53 -8.48 -2.12
N ARG A 205 -2.36 -9.79 -1.95
CA ARG A 205 -2.36 -10.41 -0.62
C ARG A 205 -1.28 -9.81 0.29
N LEU A 206 -0.06 -9.70 -0.24
CA LEU A 206 1.05 -9.09 0.50
C LEU A 206 0.79 -7.61 0.84
N ALA A 207 0.21 -6.84 -0.09
CA ALA A 207 -0.16 -5.44 0.15
C ALA A 207 -1.24 -5.30 1.25
N ILE A 208 -2.26 -6.17 1.26
CA ILE A 208 -3.28 -6.20 2.32
C ILE A 208 -2.65 -6.51 3.67
N GLU A 209 -1.87 -7.58 3.77
CA GLU A 209 -1.25 -7.98 5.04
C GLU A 209 -0.29 -6.90 5.57
N ALA A 210 0.49 -6.27 4.70
CA ALA A 210 1.39 -5.18 5.09
C ALA A 210 0.62 -3.95 5.58
N TYR A 211 -0.49 -3.62 4.92
CA TYR A 211 -1.35 -2.50 5.31
C TYR A 211 -2.04 -2.76 6.65
N GLU A 212 -2.57 -3.95 6.88
CA GLU A 212 -3.16 -4.35 8.16
C GLU A 212 -2.14 -4.28 9.30
N ARG A 213 -0.91 -4.76 9.08
CA ARG A 213 0.19 -4.64 10.05
C ARG A 213 0.55 -3.18 10.37
N ASP A 214 0.56 -2.27 9.39
CA ASP A 214 0.81 -0.84 9.65
C ASP A 214 -0.37 -0.20 10.43
N GLN A 215 -1.62 -0.59 10.15
CA GLN A 215 -2.78 -0.13 10.93
C GLN A 215 -2.74 -0.59 12.39
N GLU A 216 -2.40 -1.85 12.64
CA GLU A 216 -2.22 -2.37 14.00
C GLU A 216 -1.11 -1.62 14.74
N THR A 217 -0.02 -1.32 14.03
CA THR A 217 1.08 -0.51 14.55
C THR A 217 0.63 0.89 14.93
N ASP A 218 -0.14 1.56 14.07
CA ASP A 218 -0.71 2.87 14.37
C ASP A 218 -1.67 2.85 15.55
N ALA A 219 -2.43 1.77 15.72
CA ALA A 219 -3.26 1.58 16.90
C ALA A 219 -2.41 1.45 18.17
N LEU A 220 -1.31 0.68 18.14
CA LEU A 220 -0.38 0.56 19.26
C LEU A 220 0.28 1.89 19.62
N VAL A 221 0.74 2.65 18.61
CA VAL A 221 1.33 3.98 18.82
C VAL A 221 0.31 4.93 19.44
N ARG A 222 -0.92 4.98 18.93
CA ARG A 222 -1.97 5.82 19.51
C ARG A 222 -2.33 5.42 20.94
N ALA A 223 -2.41 4.13 21.23
CA ALA A 223 -2.65 3.64 22.59
C ALA A 223 -1.53 4.06 23.56
N LEU A 224 -0.27 3.91 23.12
CA LEU A 224 0.89 4.37 23.88
C LEU A 224 0.83 5.89 24.12
N ASP A 225 0.46 6.68 23.12
CA ASP A 225 0.35 8.13 23.23
C ASP A 225 -0.71 8.54 24.26
N VAL A 226 -1.89 7.90 24.21
CA VAL A 226 -2.96 8.12 25.19
C VAL A 226 -2.47 7.77 26.60
N ASP A 227 -1.74 6.66 26.77
CA ASP A 227 -1.22 6.25 28.07
C ASP A 227 -0.13 7.20 28.59
N VAL A 228 0.75 7.68 27.71
CA VAL A 228 1.74 8.72 28.05
C VAL A 228 1.06 10.01 28.46
N THR A 229 0.07 10.49 27.69
CA THR A 229 -0.69 11.70 28.02
C THR A 229 -1.48 11.53 29.32
N ARG A 230 -2.12 10.39 29.55
CA ARG A 230 -2.85 10.10 30.79
C ARG A 230 -1.92 10.06 32.00
N THR A 231 -0.77 9.39 31.86
CA THR A 231 0.19 9.19 32.95
C THR A 231 0.93 10.48 33.30
N LEU A 232 1.33 11.26 32.30
CA LEU A 232 2.15 12.46 32.48
C LEU A 232 1.35 13.76 32.56
N GLY A 233 0.17 13.81 31.92
CA GLY A 233 -0.72 14.97 31.95
C GLY A 233 -1.45 15.14 33.28
N ASN A 234 -1.63 14.05 34.04
CA ASN A 234 -2.08 14.13 35.41
C ASN A 234 -0.89 14.56 36.29
N CYS A 235 -0.97 15.76 36.89
CA CYS A 235 0.07 16.38 37.72
C CYS A 235 0.54 15.54 38.93
N SER A 236 -0.07 14.38 39.18
CA SER A 236 0.18 13.44 40.26
C SER A 236 0.60 12.05 39.75
N ALA A 237 1.42 11.98 38.69
CA ALA A 237 2.01 10.71 38.25
C ALA A 237 2.72 10.02 39.43
N SER A 238 2.14 8.92 39.89
CA SER A 238 2.69 8.10 40.98
C SER A 238 3.80 7.18 40.46
N SER A 239 4.69 6.71 41.34
CA SER A 239 5.76 5.77 40.96
C SER A 239 5.20 4.54 40.26
N SER A 240 4.10 3.98 40.78
CA SER A 240 3.45 2.78 40.22
C SER A 240 2.90 3.01 38.81
N THR A 241 2.37 4.20 38.51
CA THR A 241 1.91 4.53 37.14
C THR A 241 3.06 4.70 36.16
N LEU A 242 4.22 5.19 36.61
CA LEU A 242 5.42 5.30 35.77
C LEU A 242 6.06 3.92 35.51
N GLU A 243 6.08 3.05 36.52
CA GLU A 243 6.54 1.66 36.40
C GLU A 243 5.66 0.84 35.45
N ALA A 244 4.34 1.00 35.52
CA ALA A 244 3.42 0.33 34.61
C ALA A 244 3.64 0.72 33.13
N LEU A 245 3.96 2.01 32.87
CA LEU A 245 4.28 2.47 31.52
C LEU A 245 5.62 1.90 31.03
N GLU A 246 6.61 1.80 31.91
CA GLU A 246 7.92 1.22 31.58
C GLU A 246 7.81 -0.28 31.25
N MET A 247 7.04 -1.05 32.03
CA MET A 247 6.80 -2.47 31.73
C MET A 247 6.20 -2.67 30.34
N ARG A 248 5.24 -1.82 29.95
CA ARG A 248 4.63 -1.87 28.62
C ARG A 248 5.59 -1.46 27.50
N LEU A 249 6.49 -0.52 27.75
CA LEU A 249 7.54 -0.17 26.78
C LEU A 249 8.53 -1.32 26.57
N VAL A 250 8.92 -2.03 27.64
CA VAL A 250 9.79 -3.21 27.53
C VAL A 250 9.12 -4.33 26.74
N GLU A 251 7.83 -4.56 26.97
CA GLU A 251 7.04 -5.51 26.18
C GLU A 251 6.98 -5.11 24.69
N LEU A 252 6.77 -3.81 24.41
CA LEU A 252 6.75 -3.30 23.04
C LEU A 252 8.13 -3.43 22.37
N GLU A 253 9.22 -3.14 23.08
CA GLU A 253 10.59 -3.33 22.59
C GLU A 253 10.88 -4.78 22.22
N LYS A 254 10.48 -5.73 23.07
CA LYS A 254 10.62 -7.15 22.78
C LYS A 254 9.84 -7.53 21.52
N ARG A 255 8.61 -7.04 21.36
CA ARG A 255 7.81 -7.26 20.14
C ARG A 255 8.50 -6.69 18.90
N ILE A 256 9.13 -5.51 19.00
CA ILE A 256 9.87 -4.89 17.90
C ILE A 256 11.11 -5.70 17.51
N GLU A 257 11.81 -6.28 18.48
CA GLU A 257 12.98 -7.16 18.23
C GLU A 257 12.59 -8.46 17.52
N GLU A 258 11.39 -8.98 17.82
CA GLU A 258 10.85 -10.21 17.21
C GLU A 258 10.21 -9.97 15.82
N MET A 259 10.14 -8.73 15.34
CA MET A 259 9.52 -8.41 14.05
C MET A 259 10.33 -8.91 12.84
N PRO A 260 9.65 -9.40 11.78
CA PRO A 260 10.30 -9.77 10.53
C PRO A 260 11.06 -8.62 9.86
N PRO A 261 12.13 -8.91 9.08
CA PRO A 261 12.86 -7.88 8.34
C PRO A 261 12.03 -7.21 7.23
N ALA A 262 10.95 -7.85 6.77
CA ALA A 262 10.01 -7.26 5.81
C ALA A 262 9.25 -6.05 6.38
N ASP A 263 9.21 -5.91 7.71
CA ASP A 263 8.50 -4.83 8.40
C ASP A 263 9.45 -3.71 8.86
N GLU A 264 10.58 -3.50 8.16
CA GLU A 264 11.63 -2.54 8.54
C GLU A 264 11.07 -1.14 8.82
N ARG A 265 10.18 -0.65 7.96
CA ARG A 265 9.56 0.66 8.10
C ARG A 265 8.73 0.77 9.39
N ILE A 266 7.96 -0.27 9.70
CA ILE A 266 7.14 -0.36 10.91
C ILE A 266 8.06 -0.39 12.14
N ARG A 267 9.13 -1.19 12.07
CA ARG A 267 10.17 -1.30 13.09
C ARG A 267 10.84 0.04 13.37
N GLU A 268 11.25 0.77 12.34
CA GLU A 268 11.85 2.11 12.47
C GLU A 268 10.91 3.09 13.19
N LYS A 269 9.62 3.11 12.80
CA LYS A 269 8.59 3.98 13.39
C LYS A 269 8.35 3.67 14.87
N LEU A 270 8.18 2.40 15.23
CA LEU A 270 8.02 1.97 16.61
C LEU A 270 9.27 2.25 17.45
N CYS A 271 10.46 1.93 16.95
CA CYS A 271 11.74 2.25 17.60
C CYS A 271 11.92 3.74 17.86
N ALA A 272 11.55 4.60 16.90
CA ALA A 272 11.60 6.05 17.07
C ALA A 272 10.65 6.51 18.18
N ARG A 273 9.42 5.96 18.22
CA ARG A 273 8.44 6.34 19.24
C ARG A 273 8.84 5.86 20.63
N VAL A 274 9.28 4.61 20.76
CA VAL A 274 9.78 4.06 22.03
C VAL A 274 10.92 4.91 22.59
N ARG A 275 11.90 5.29 21.76
CA ARG A 275 12.99 6.19 22.17
C ARG A 275 12.48 7.55 22.65
N SER A 276 11.51 8.12 21.94
CA SER A 276 10.86 9.38 22.33
C SER A 276 10.19 9.25 23.71
N VAL A 277 9.38 8.22 23.92
CA VAL A 277 8.66 8.01 25.18
C VAL A 277 9.63 7.73 26.35
N ARG A 278 10.70 6.94 26.15
CA ARG A 278 11.74 6.73 27.16
C ARG A 278 12.37 8.05 27.63
N SER A 279 12.66 8.96 26.69
CA SER A 279 13.19 10.28 27.02
C SER A 279 12.20 11.07 27.90
N THR A 280 10.92 11.05 27.53
CA THR A 280 9.86 11.73 28.30
C THR A 280 9.70 11.12 29.70
N LEU A 281 9.69 9.78 29.82
CA LEU A 281 9.64 9.09 31.11
C LEU A 281 10.82 9.43 32.01
N LYS A 282 12.04 9.48 31.45
CA LYS A 282 13.23 9.86 32.21
C LYS A 282 13.11 11.28 32.78
N GLY A 283 12.60 12.22 31.98
CA GLY A 283 12.30 13.58 32.44
C GLY A 283 11.23 13.61 33.54
N ALA A 284 10.15 12.85 33.36
CA ALA A 284 9.06 12.77 34.34
C ALA A 284 9.53 12.19 35.68
N ARG A 285 10.36 11.14 35.67
CA ARG A 285 10.98 10.58 36.88
C ARG A 285 11.84 11.60 37.61
N ALA A 286 12.72 12.29 36.89
CA ALA A 286 13.56 13.33 37.50
C ALA A 286 12.72 14.43 38.16
N ALA A 287 11.61 14.83 37.53
CA ALA A 287 10.68 15.79 38.12
C ALA A 287 9.96 15.24 39.36
N ALA A 288 9.51 13.98 39.33
CA ALA A 288 8.86 13.32 40.46
C ALA A 288 9.82 13.15 41.65
N SER A 289 11.06 12.75 41.41
CA SER A 289 12.10 12.64 42.46
C SER A 289 12.37 13.98 43.13
N ARG A 290 12.49 15.08 42.37
CA ARG A 290 12.67 16.43 42.94
C ARG A 290 11.50 16.87 43.81
N ARG A 291 10.26 16.52 43.41
CA ARG A 291 9.06 16.77 44.23
C ARG A 291 9.10 15.95 45.52
N TYR A 292 9.49 14.68 45.45
CA TYR A 292 9.63 13.84 46.63
C TYR A 292 10.69 14.39 47.59
N GLU A 293 11.86 14.79 47.09
CA GLU A 293 12.93 15.41 47.89
C GLU A 293 12.46 16.69 48.60
N THR A 294 11.72 17.55 47.88
CA THR A 294 11.14 18.77 48.47
C THR A 294 10.08 18.46 49.53
N PHE A 295 9.20 17.48 49.30
CA PHE A 295 8.25 17.02 50.33
C PHE A 295 8.95 16.44 51.55
N ALA A 296 9.98 15.60 51.35
CA ALA A 296 10.76 15.01 52.44
C ALA A 296 11.47 16.09 53.28
N ALA A 297 12.01 17.13 52.63
CA ALA A 297 12.62 18.26 53.33
C ALA A 297 11.60 19.03 54.17
N VAL A 298 10.41 19.31 53.64
CA VAL A 298 9.32 19.99 54.37
C VAL A 298 8.82 19.14 55.55
N ALA A 299 8.67 17.82 55.35
CA ALA A 299 8.29 16.90 56.41
C ALA A 299 9.33 16.90 57.55
N GLY A 300 10.62 16.85 57.22
CA GLY A 300 11.69 16.96 58.21
C GLY A 300 11.69 18.29 58.98
N GLN A 301 11.37 19.41 58.32
CA GLN A 301 11.20 20.71 58.98
C GLN A 301 10.00 20.71 59.94
N LEU A 302 8.87 20.11 59.54
CA LEU A 302 7.70 19.95 60.39
C LEU A 302 7.99 19.07 61.62
N ASP A 303 8.71 17.97 61.45
CA ASP A 303 9.14 17.11 62.56
C ASP A 303 10.07 17.86 63.52
N GLY A 304 10.98 18.69 62.99
CA GLY A 304 11.83 19.58 63.80
C GLY A 304 11.02 20.61 64.60
N LEU A 305 10.01 21.22 63.99
CA LEU A 305 9.09 22.15 64.66
C LEU A 305 8.27 21.45 65.75
N LEU A 306 7.71 20.28 65.46
CA LEU A 306 6.95 19.48 66.43
C LEU A 306 7.82 19.07 67.62
N THR A 307 9.07 18.70 67.37
CA THR A 307 10.03 18.35 68.43
C THR A 307 10.33 19.57 69.32
N THR A 308 10.49 20.75 68.71
CA THR A 308 10.72 22.00 69.44
C THR A 308 9.50 22.39 70.28
N LEU A 309 8.29 22.30 69.70
CA LEU A 309 7.03 22.55 70.41
C LEU A 309 6.84 21.60 71.59
N ARG A 310 7.13 20.31 71.41
CA ARG A 310 7.12 19.34 72.52
C ARG A 310 8.12 19.74 73.61
N GLY A 311 9.34 20.14 73.25
CA GLY A 311 10.34 20.61 74.21
C GLY A 311 9.94 21.88 74.97
N VAL A 312 9.24 22.82 74.32
CA VAL A 312 8.66 24.01 74.98
C VAL A 312 7.54 23.59 75.93
N ALA A 313 6.60 22.75 75.48
CA ALA A 313 5.49 22.27 76.29
C ALA A 313 5.97 21.55 77.56
N THR A 314 6.98 20.68 77.45
CA THR A 314 7.58 20.00 78.61
C THR A 314 8.19 20.98 79.61
N ARG A 315 8.88 22.03 79.14
CA ARG A 315 9.45 23.07 80.01
C ARG A 315 8.37 23.90 80.71
N CYS A 316 7.32 24.28 79.99
CA CYS A 316 6.17 24.97 80.57
C CYS A 316 5.49 24.11 81.65
N LEU A 317 5.28 22.82 81.39
CA LEU A 317 4.72 21.89 82.36
C LEU A 317 5.61 21.75 83.60
N TRP A 318 6.94 21.68 83.43
CA TRP A 318 7.87 21.63 84.55
C TRP A 318 7.80 22.90 85.40
N SER A 319 7.85 24.08 84.76
CA SER A 319 7.71 25.37 85.46
C SER A 319 6.39 25.48 86.22
N LEU A 320 5.28 25.01 85.65
CA LEU A 320 3.98 24.99 86.33
C LEU A 320 4.00 24.11 87.57
N ARG A 321 4.62 22.91 87.49
CA ARG A 321 4.79 22.04 88.66
C ARG A 321 5.66 22.68 89.74
N THR A 322 6.76 23.34 89.37
CA THR A 322 7.62 24.04 90.33
C THR A 322 6.88 25.18 91.03
N CYS A 323 6.06 25.94 90.29
CA CYS A 323 5.18 26.96 90.88
C CYS A 323 4.16 26.34 91.84
N GLU A 324 3.55 25.20 91.46
CA GLU A 324 2.61 24.48 92.32
C GLU A 324 3.26 24.01 93.64
N GLU A 325 4.50 23.50 93.58
CA GLU A 325 5.28 23.11 94.77
C GLU A 325 5.63 24.29 95.67
N HIS A 326 5.89 25.48 95.12
CA HIS A 326 6.16 26.69 95.92
C HIS A 326 4.93 27.29 96.60
N TYR A 327 3.73 26.99 96.10
CA TYR A 327 2.47 27.50 96.68
C TYR A 327 1.83 26.53 97.69
N LYS A 328 2.32 25.29 97.80
CA LYS A 328 1.93 24.31 98.82
C LYS A 328 2.75 24.50 100.10
#